data_AF-A0A1F6LS01-F1
#
_entry.id   AF-A0A1F6LS01-F1
#
_cell.length_a   1.000
_cell.length_b   1.000
_cell.length_c   1.000
_cell.angle_alpha   90.00
_cell.angle_beta   90.00
_cell.angle_gamma   90.00
#
_symmetry.space_group_name_H-M   'P 1'
#
loop_
_entity.id
_entity.type
_entity.pdbx_description
1 polymer ?
#
loop_
_entity_poly.entity_id
_entity_poly.type
_entity_poly.pdbx_seq_one_letter_code
_entity_poly.pdbx_strand_id
1 'polypeptide(L)'
;MLDKNKKQKIIAKFRTHAGDTGSPEVQIAILTAEIEELIDHLKSHRKDHSSRRGLLRKVGERRRLLRFLQRENPQSFEKLVKALNLKAAKQFAELDKAEEVVDVVEEAA
;
A
#
# COMPACT_ATOMS: atom_id res chain seq x y z
N MET A 1 -11.17 -10.39 8.39
CA MET A 1 -11.15 -10.54 6.92
C MET A 1 -12.18 -9.56 6.38
N LEU A 2 -11.88 -8.84 5.30
CA LEU A 2 -12.78 -7.78 4.82
C LEU A 2 -14.11 -8.37 4.36
N ASP A 3 -15.22 -7.74 4.76
CA ASP A 3 -16.55 -8.15 4.29
C ASP A 3 -16.65 -8.08 2.76
N LYS A 4 -17.35 -9.03 2.15
CA LYS A 4 -17.46 -9.15 0.69
C LYS A 4 -18.07 -7.88 0.07
N ASN A 5 -19.04 -7.26 0.75
CA ASN A 5 -19.69 -6.04 0.25
C ASN A 5 -18.73 -4.85 0.33
N LYS A 6 -17.97 -4.73 1.42
CA LYS A 6 -16.93 -3.69 1.54
C LYS A 6 -15.88 -3.84 0.44
N LYS A 7 -15.42 -5.07 0.19
CA LYS A 7 -14.44 -5.38 -0.85
C LYS A 7 -14.96 -4.97 -2.23
N GLN A 8 -16.19 -5.33 -2.57
CA GLN A 8 -16.80 -4.96 -3.85
C GLN A 8 -16.94 -3.44 -4.03
N LYS A 9 -17.33 -2.71 -2.97
CA LYS A 9 -17.42 -1.24 -3.00
C LYS A 9 -16.06 -0.60 -3.27
N ILE A 10 -14.99 -1.11 -2.65
CA ILE A 10 -13.62 -0.63 -2.89
C ILE A 10 -13.21 -0.89 -4.34
N ILE A 11 -13.42 -2.12 -4.83
CA ILE A 11 -13.11 -2.49 -6.23
C ILE A 11 -13.86 -1.56 -7.19
N ALA A 12 -15.16 -1.35 -6.98
CA ALA A 12 -15.97 -0.48 -7.84
C ALA A 12 -15.48 0.98 -7.86
N LYS A 13 -14.89 1.47 -6.77
CA LYS A 13 -14.38 2.84 -6.64
C LYS A 13 -13.02 3.05 -7.29
N PHE A 14 -12.14 2.04 -7.23
CA PHE A 14 -10.74 2.17 -7.65
C PHE A 14 -10.39 1.40 -8.93
N ARG A 15 -11.34 0.65 -9.52
CA ARG A 15 -11.16 -0.03 -10.80
C ARG A 15 -10.82 0.97 -11.91
N THR A 16 -9.89 0.57 -12.77
CA THR A 16 -9.48 1.36 -13.95
C THR A 16 -10.35 1.06 -15.17
N HIS A 17 -10.88 -0.16 -15.26
CA HIS A 17 -11.79 -0.59 -16.32
C HIS A 17 -12.88 -1.54 -15.78
N ALA A 18 -13.86 -1.85 -16.62
CA ALA A 18 -14.87 -2.85 -16.27
C ALA A 18 -14.21 -4.23 -16.05
N GLY A 19 -14.50 -4.88 -14.92
CA GLY A 19 -13.93 -6.19 -14.56
C GLY A 19 -12.54 -6.15 -13.93
N ASP A 20 -11.96 -4.97 -13.71
CA ASP A 20 -10.65 -4.85 -13.05
C ASP A 20 -10.74 -5.29 -11.57
N THR A 21 -10.02 -6.37 -11.24
CA THR A 21 -9.85 -6.87 -9.87
C THR A 21 -8.38 -6.94 -9.45
N GLY A 22 -7.46 -6.65 -10.36
CA GLY A 22 -6.05 -7.00 -10.24
C GLY A 22 -5.09 -5.82 -10.41
N SER A 23 -5.58 -4.64 -10.81
CA SER A 23 -4.73 -3.47 -10.93
C SER A 23 -4.06 -3.10 -9.59
N PRO A 24 -2.85 -2.51 -9.64
CA PRO A 24 -2.17 -2.03 -8.45
C PRO A 24 -3.06 -1.08 -7.62
N GLU A 25 -3.85 -0.22 -8.27
CA GLU A 25 -4.77 0.72 -7.63
C GLU A 25 -5.81 0.00 -6.76
N VAL A 26 -6.48 -1.02 -7.32
CA VAL A 26 -7.47 -1.82 -6.60
C VAL A 26 -6.83 -2.59 -5.45
N GLN A 27 -5.67 -3.23 -5.69
CA GLN A 27 -4.97 -3.99 -4.67
C GLN A 27 -4.51 -3.10 -3.50
N ILE A 28 -3.92 -1.93 -3.77
CA ILE A 28 -3.50 -0.97 -2.75
C ILE A 28 -4.68 -0.48 -1.92
N ALA A 29 -5.82 -0.21 -2.55
CA ALA A 29 -7.04 0.22 -1.86
C ALA A 29 -7.58 -0.86 -0.92
N ILE A 30 -7.61 -2.12 -1.37
CA ILE A 30 -8.03 -3.27 -0.54
C ILE A 30 -7.07 -3.45 0.63
N LEU A 31 -5.76 -3.50 0.37
CA LEU A 31 -4.75 -3.64 1.42
C LEU A 31 -4.84 -2.53 2.46
N THR A 32 -5.14 -1.31 2.04
CA THR A 32 -5.31 -0.17 2.94
C THR A 32 -6.49 -0.37 3.89
N ALA A 33 -7.66 -0.77 3.37
CA ALA A 33 -8.83 -1.06 4.21
C ALA A 33 -8.58 -2.25 5.17
N GLU A 34 -7.90 -3.29 4.70
CA GLU A 34 -7.53 -4.43 5.56
C GLU A 34 -6.54 -4.06 6.66
N ILE A 35 -5.57 -3.19 6.36
CA ILE A 35 -4.61 -2.65 7.33
C ILE A 35 -5.35 -1.84 8.41
N GLU A 36 -6.30 -1.00 8.02
CA GLU A 36 -7.10 -0.20 8.96
C GLU A 36 -7.90 -1.07 9.92
N GLU A 37 -8.66 -2.05 9.42
CA GLU A 37 -9.41 -2.98 10.27
C GLU A 37 -8.50 -3.78 11.21
N LEU A 38 -7.33 -4.19 10.72
CA LEU A 38 -6.39 -4.98 11.52
C LEU A 38 -5.65 -4.14 12.58
N ILE A 39 -5.37 -2.86 12.29
CA ILE A 39 -4.86 -1.92 13.28
C ILE A 39 -5.87 -1.75 14.42
N ASP A 40 -7.16 -1.57 14.09
CA ASP A 40 -8.20 -1.40 15.10
C ASP A 40 -8.38 -2.66 15.96
N HIS A 41 -8.32 -3.85 15.35
CA HIS A 41 -8.29 -5.12 16.08
C HIS A 41 -7.08 -5.22 17.04
N LEU A 42 -5.89 -4.82 16.59
CA LEU A 42 -4.69 -4.90 17.41
C LEU A 42 -4.64 -3.87 18.55
N LYS A 43 -5.42 -2.78 18.47
CA LYS A 43 -5.57 -1.82 19.58
C LYS A 43 -6.21 -2.49 20.79
N SER A 44 -7.25 -3.32 20.59
CA SER A 44 -7.87 -4.10 21.68
C SER A 44 -7.07 -5.36 22.03
N HIS A 45 -6.37 -5.96 21.07
CA HIS A 45 -5.63 -7.21 21.25
C HIS A 45 -4.10 -7.03 21.18
N ARG A 46 -3.54 -6.27 22.13
CA ARG A 46 -2.12 -5.89 22.12
C ARG A 46 -1.12 -7.07 22.17
N LYS A 47 -1.55 -8.23 22.68
CA LYS A 47 -0.72 -9.46 22.80
C LYS A 47 -0.81 -10.37 21.57
N ASP A 48 -1.61 -10.04 20.56
CA ASP A 48 -1.66 -10.83 19.33
C ASP A 48 -0.47 -10.49 18.41
N HIS A 49 0.61 -11.24 18.61
CA HIS A 49 1.85 -11.10 17.85
C HIS A 49 1.74 -11.69 16.43
N SER A 50 0.91 -12.72 16.25
CA SER A 50 0.70 -13.37 14.95
C SER A 50 0.00 -12.44 13.97
N SER A 51 -1.07 -11.78 14.41
CA SER A 51 -1.76 -10.77 13.61
C SER A 51 -0.88 -9.56 13.34
N ARG A 52 -0.06 -9.12 14.30
CA ARG A 52 0.93 -8.05 14.07
C ARG A 52 1.95 -8.41 12.98
N ARG A 53 2.43 -9.66 12.94
CA ARG A 53 3.29 -10.12 11.83
C ARG A 53 2.55 -10.07 10.50
N GLY A 54 1.27 -10.48 10.47
CA GLY A 54 0.40 -10.34 9.30
C GLY A 54 0.24 -8.90 8.83
N LEU A 55 0.08 -7.96 9.78
CA LEU A 55 0.03 -6.52 9.51
C LEU A 55 1.28 -6.04 8.77
N LEU A 56 2.45 -6.37 9.31
CA LEU A 56 3.73 -5.95 8.75
C LEU A 56 3.93 -6.47 7.32
N ARG A 57 3.50 -7.71 7.05
CA ARG A 57 3.52 -8.26 5.69
C ARG A 57 2.63 -7.46 4.74
N LYS A 58 1.40 -7.14 5.13
CA LYS A 58 0.47 -6.32 4.32
C LYS A 58 1.00 -4.92 4.07
N VAL A 59 1.61 -4.29 5.09
CA VAL A 59 2.23 -2.97 4.96
C VAL A 59 3.39 -3.01 3.96
N GLY A 60 4.25 -4.03 4.03
CA GLY A 60 5.37 -4.23 3.09
C GLY A 60 4.89 -4.46 1.65
N GLU A 61 3.86 -5.30 1.46
CA GLU A 61 3.24 -5.55 0.16
C GLU A 61 2.65 -4.26 -0.45
N ARG A 62 1.87 -3.51 0.33
CA ARG A 62 1.34 -2.21 -0.10
C ARG A 62 2.46 -1.24 -0.49
N ARG A 63 3.54 -1.19 0.28
CA ARG A 63 4.71 -0.35 -0.01
C ARG A 63 5.37 -0.72 -1.34
N ARG A 64 5.49 -2.02 -1.65
CA ARG A 64 6.02 -2.51 -2.93
C ARG A 64 5.12 -2.11 -4.10
N LEU A 65 3.81 -2.27 -3.97
CA LEU A 65 2.84 -1.90 -5.01
C LEU A 65 2.80 -0.39 -5.25
N LEU A 66 2.88 0.42 -4.20
CA LEU A 66 2.95 1.88 -4.33
C LEU A 66 4.18 2.33 -5.11
N ARG A 67 5.36 1.77 -4.82
CA ARG A 67 6.59 2.06 -5.59
C ARG A 67 6.48 1.60 -7.04
N PHE A 68 5.90 0.43 -7.28
CA PHE A 68 5.65 -0.03 -8.65
C PHE A 68 4.75 0.96 -9.40
N LEU A 69 3.62 1.36 -8.81
CA LEU A 69 2.69 2.31 -9.42
C LEU A 69 3.33 3.69 -9.63
N GLN A 70 4.16 4.15 -8.71
CA GLN A 70 4.90 5.42 -8.85
C GLN A 70 5.84 5.42 -10.06
N ARG A 71 6.54 4.30 -10.31
CA ARG A 71 7.46 4.15 -11.44
C ARG A 71 6.73 4.02 -12.78
N GLU A 72 5.65 3.23 -12.83
CA GLU A 72 4.90 2.98 -14.06
C GLU A 72 3.95 4.12 -14.42
N ASN A 73 3.25 4.68 -13.43
CA ASN A 73 2.23 5.72 -13.64
C ASN A 73 2.18 6.71 -12.46
N PRO A 74 3.04 7.75 -12.48
CA PRO A 74 3.10 8.73 -11.40
C PRO A 74 1.78 9.50 -11.22
N GLN A 75 1.01 9.72 -12.29
CA GLN A 75 -0.28 10.41 -12.20
C GLN A 75 -1.32 9.56 -11.44
N SER A 76 -1.41 8.26 -11.73
CA SER A 76 -2.28 7.34 -10.98
C SER A 76 -1.84 7.23 -9.53
N PHE A 77 -0.54 7.16 -9.27
CA PHE A 77 0.01 7.15 -7.91
C PHE A 77 -0.44 8.38 -7.11
N GLU A 78 -0.26 9.59 -7.64
CA GLU A 78 -0.68 10.81 -6.94
C GLU A 78 -2.17 10.85 -6.65
N LYS A 79 -3.00 10.48 -7.63
CA LYS A 79 -4.47 10.41 -7.47
C LYS A 79 -4.84 9.42 -6.38
N LEU A 80 -4.23 8.24 -6.38
CA LEU A 80 -4.51 7.17 -5.42
C LEU A 80 -4.09 7.56 -4.00
N VAL A 81 -2.89 8.13 -3.84
CA VAL A 81 -2.37 8.59 -2.55
C VAL A 81 -3.25 9.69 -1.95
N LYS A 82 -3.70 10.64 -2.77
CA LYS A 82 -4.67 11.68 -2.34
C LYS A 82 -6.01 11.06 -1.95
N ALA A 83 -6.54 10.14 -2.75
CA ALA A 83 -7.82 9.49 -2.48
C ALA A 83 -7.82 8.62 -1.22
N LEU A 84 -6.68 8.01 -0.88
CA LEU A 84 -6.50 7.15 0.29
C LEU A 84 -5.87 7.87 1.50
N ASN A 85 -5.61 9.19 1.41
CA ASN A 85 -4.96 9.99 2.46
C ASN A 85 -3.68 9.36 3.03
N LEU A 86 -2.87 8.73 2.16
CA LEU A 86 -1.65 8.05 2.59
C LEU A 86 -0.52 9.07 2.82
N LYS A 87 -0.01 9.16 4.05
CA LYS A 87 1.11 10.07 4.43
C LYS A 87 2.45 9.73 3.76
N ALA A 88 2.52 8.59 3.07
CA ALA A 88 3.78 8.02 2.60
C ALA A 88 4.40 8.76 1.40
N ALA A 89 3.69 9.70 0.75
CA ALA A 89 4.22 10.46 -0.40
C ALA A 89 5.59 11.10 -0.14
N LYS A 90 5.78 11.72 1.04
CA LYS A 90 7.06 12.32 1.42
C LYS A 90 8.12 11.28 1.74
N GLN A 91 7.72 10.18 2.40
CA GLN A 91 8.64 9.13 2.81
C GLN A 91 9.18 8.33 1.63
N PHE A 92 8.38 8.10 0.57
CA PHE A 92 8.86 7.44 -0.64
C PHE A 92 9.95 8.24 -1.35
N ALA A 93 9.75 9.55 -1.50
CA ALA A 93 10.77 10.43 -2.10
C ALA A 93 12.08 10.50 -1.30
N GLU A 94 12.02 10.37 0.04
CA GLU A 94 13.22 10.29 0.88
C GLU A 94 13.89 8.91 0.83
N LEU A 95 13.09 7.83 0.70
CA LEU A 95 13.58 6.46 0.63
C LEU A 95 14.20 6.12 -0.73
N ASP A 96 13.62 6.61 -1.82
CA ASP A 96 14.17 6.43 -3.18
C ASP A 96 15.53 7.15 -3.29
N LYS A 97 15.66 8.35 -2.71
CA LYS A 97 16.95 9.05 -2.59
C LYS A 97 17.97 8.28 -1.74
N ALA A 98 17.51 7.58 -0.71
CA ALA A 98 18.39 6.77 0.13
C ALA A 98 18.84 5.49 -0.59
N GLU A 99 17.97 4.85 -1.39
CA GLU A 99 18.33 3.71 -2.25
C GLU A 99 19.34 4.14 -3.33
N GLU A 100 19.15 5.27 -4.02
CA GLU A 100 20.15 5.81 -4.99
C GLU A 100 21.52 6.04 -4.34
N VAL A 101 21.56 6.55 -3.10
CA VAL A 101 22.83 6.78 -2.39
C VAL A 101 23.51 5.45 -2.03
N VAL A 102 22.74 4.40 -1.72
CA VAL A 102 23.29 3.07 -1.44
C VAL A 102 23.84 2.43 -2.71
N ASP A 103 23.11 2.52 -3.83
CA ASP A 103 23.53 1.95 -5.11
C ASP A 103 24.83 2.61 -5.61
N VAL A 104 24.96 3.95 -5.46
CA VAL A 104 26.20 4.68 -5.79
C VAL A 104 27.38 4.26 -4.90
N VAL A 105 27.12 3.91 -3.64
CA VAL A 105 28.17 3.44 -2.70
C VAL A 105 28.58 1.99 -2.99
N GLU A 106 27.66 1.13 -3.41
CA GLU A 106 27.96 -0.24 -3.83
C GLU A 106 28.73 -0.29 -5.17
N GLU A 107 28.40 0.57 -6.13
CA GLU A 107 29.14 0.66 -7.41
C GLU A 107 30.54 1.26 -7.26
N ALA A 108 30.81 2.00 -6.18
CA ALA A 108 32.10 2.62 -5.88
C ALA A 108 33.05 1.75 -5.03
N ALA A 109 32.63 0.53 -4.64
CA ALA A 109 33.39 -0.40 -3.79
C ALA A 109 33.90 -1.62 -4.56
#